data_AF-A0A2G6HWK0-F1
#
_entry.id   AF-A0A2G6HWK0-F1
#
_cell.length_a   1.000
_cell.length_b   1.000
_cell.length_c   1.000
_cell.angle_alpha   90.00
_cell.angle_beta   90.00
_cell.angle_gamma   90.00
#
_symmetry.space_group_name_H-M   'P 1'
#
loop_
_entity.id
_entity.type
_entity.pdbx_description
1 polymer ?
#
loop_
_entity_poly.entity_id
_entity_poly.type
_entity_poly.pdbx_seq_one_letter_code
_entity_poly.pdbx_strand_id
1 'polypeptide(L)' 'MKIVIASGKDGTGKTTVALNLAYYLNVVCGEKVQLIDCDVETPNTSLFL' A
#
# COMPACT_ATOMS: atom_id res chain seq x y z
N MET A 1 14.31 3.09 1.31
CA MET A 1 13.78 2.19 2.36
C MET A 1 12.78 1.21 1.73
N LYS A 2 12.62 -0.02 2.25
CA LYS A 2 11.58 -0.96 1.80
C LYS A 2 10.68 -1.29 2.98
N ILE A 3 9.37 -1.12 2.81
CA ILE A 3 8.35 -1.41 3.82
C ILE A 3 7.43 -2.48 3.24
N VAL A 4 7.11 -3.51 4.05
CA VAL A 4 6.16 -4.56 3.67
C VAL A 4 4.96 -4.49 4.61
N ILE A 5 3.76 -4.36 4.02
CA ILE A 5 2.50 -4.47 4.74
C ILE A 5 1.93 -5.87 4.47
N ALA A 6 1.96 -6.73 5.49
CA ALA A 6 1.50 -8.11 5.40
C ALA A 6 0.37 -8.38 6.41
N SER A 7 -0.51 -9.32 6.09
CA SER A 7 -1.45 -9.91 7.05
C SER A 7 -1.83 -11.32 6.62
N GLY A 8 -2.25 -12.13 7.59
CA GLY A 8 -2.60 -13.54 7.38
C GLY A 8 -4.06 -13.81 7.00
N LYS A 9 -4.89 -12.78 6.76
CA LYS A 9 -6.29 -12.92 6.34
C LYS A 9 -6.69 -11.84 5.34
N ASP A 10 -7.73 -12.10 4.57
CA ASP A 10 -8.33 -11.09 3.69
C ASP A 10 -9.26 -10.16 4.44
N GLY A 11 -9.42 -8.95 3.90
CA GLY A 11 -10.27 -7.92 4.50
C GLY A 11 -9.68 -7.24 5.76
N THR A 12 -8.43 -7.52 6.15
CA THR A 12 -7.81 -6.87 7.33
C THR A 12 -7.30 -5.45 7.08
N GLY A 13 -7.60 -4.85 5.92
CA GLY A 13 -7.20 -3.48 5.59
C GLY A 13 -5.75 -3.30 5.10
N LYS A 14 -5.07 -4.36 4.64
CA LYS A 14 -3.69 -4.30 4.11
C LYS A 14 -3.53 -3.20 3.05
N THR A 15 -4.40 -3.21 2.04
CA THR A 15 -4.41 -2.24 0.94
C THR A 15 -4.68 -0.82 1.44
N THR A 16 -5.64 -0.64 2.35
CA THR A 16 -5.96 0.66 2.94
C THR A 16 -4.76 1.27 3.64
N VAL A 17 -4.05 0.49 4.46
CA VAL A 17 -2.86 0.93 5.17
C VAL A 17 -1.73 1.24 4.19
N ALA A 18 -1.49 0.36 3.20
CA ALA A 18 -0.44 0.54 2.21
C ALA A 18 -0.61 1.82 1.38
N LEU A 19 -1.84 2.10 0.91
CA LEU A 19 -2.18 3.31 0.16
C LEU A 19 -1.98 4.58 0.98
N ASN A 20 -2.54 4.63 2.20
CA ASN A 20 -2.45 5.82 3.04
C ASN A 20 -1.01 6.10 3.49
N LEU A 21 -0.23 5.04 3.77
CA LEU A 21 1.19 5.19 4.09
C LEU A 21 1.98 5.73 2.88
N ALA A 22 1.74 5.18 1.69
CA ALA A 22 2.38 5.65 0.47
C ALA A 22 2.03 7.13 0.18
N TYR A 23 0.75 7.49 0.33
CA TYR A 23 0.28 8.86 0.19
C TYR A 23 0.94 9.81 1.20
N TYR A 24 0.97 9.44 2.49
CA TYR A 24 1.59 10.26 3.53
C TYR A 24 3.08 10.48 3.25
N LEU A 25 3.82 9.41 2.95
CA LEU A 25 5.24 9.50 2.63
C LEU A 25 5.48 10.38 1.39
N ASN A 26 4.64 10.25 0.36
CA ASN A 26 4.81 11.03 -0.86
C ASN A 26 4.41 12.50 -0.70
N VAL A 27 3.18 12.76 -0.24
CA VAL A 27 2.59 14.10 -0.24
C VAL A 27 3.01 14.91 0.99
N VAL A 28 3.09 14.29 2.16
CA VAL A 28 3.39 14.99 3.41
C VAL A 28 4.90 15.04 3.68
N CYS A 29 5.60 13.93 3.47
CA CYS A 29 7.05 13.89 3.68
C CYS A 29 7.88 14.26 2.44
N GLY A 30 7.27 14.35 1.26
CA GLY A 30 7.97 14.70 0.01
C GLY A 30 8.86 13.57 -0.55
N GLU A 31 8.67 12.33 -0.11
CA GLU A 31 9.49 11.20 -0.52
C GLU A 31 9.04 10.64 -1.88
N LYS A 32 9.99 10.13 -2.67
CA LYS A 32 9.63 9.38 -3.88
C LYS A 32 9.21 7.96 -3.49
N VAL A 33 7.93 7.66 -3.66
CA VAL A 33 7.34 6.37 -3.28
C VAL A 33 6.95 5.57 -4.51
N GLN A 34 7.24 4.27 -4.48
CA GLN A 34 6.69 3.29 -5.40
C GLN A 34 5.88 2.29 -4.59
N LEU A 35 4.60 2.16 -4.92
CA LEU A 35 3.70 1.18 -4.32
C LEU A 35 3.59 -0.03 -5.26
N ILE A 36 3.75 -1.23 -4.72
CA ILE A 36 3.69 -2.49 -5.47
C ILE A 36 2.67 -3.38 -4.77
N ASP A 37 1.66 -3.82 -5.51
CA ASP A 37 0.67 -4.78 -5.03
C ASP A 37 1.18 -6.20 -5.31
N CYS A 38 1.39 -6.97 -4.25
CA CYS A 38 1.85 -8.36 -4.32
C CYS A 38 0.71 -9.35 -4.02
N ASP A 39 -0.53 -8.88 -3.87
CA ASP A 39 -1.68 -9.75 -3.69
C ASP A 39 -2.03 -10.42 -5.04
N VAL A 40 -1.91 -11.74 -5.08
CA VAL A 40 -2.17 -12.54 -6.29
C VAL A 40 -3.66 -12.79 -6.48
N GLU A 41 -4.43 -12.83 -5.39
CA GLU A 41 -5.84 -13.19 -5.41
C GLU A 41 -6.73 -11.96 -5.64
N THR A 42 -6.41 -10.84 -4.95
CA THR A 42 -7.22 -9.62 -4.99
C THR A 42 -6.37 -8.33 -5.03
N PRO A 43 -5.67 -8.05 -6.14
CA PRO A 43 -4.91 -6.81 -6.29
C PRO A 43 -5.86 -5.62 -6.40
N ASN A 44 -5.91 -4.79 -5.35
CA ASN A 44 -6.87 -3.69 -5.24
C ASN A 44 -6.20 -2.31 -5.28
N THR A 45 -4.87 -2.24 -5.23
CA THR A 45 -4.15 -0.97 -5.12
C THR A 45 -4.41 -0.01 -6.28
N SER A 46 -4.51 -0.52 -7.51
CA SER A 46 -4.75 0.29 -8.72
C SER A 46 -6.13 0.94 -8.77
N LEU A 47 -7.10 0.50 -7.95
CA LEU A 47 -8.42 1.12 -7.87
C LEU A 47 -8.40 2.50 -7.19
N PHE A 48 -7.31 2.85 -6.51
CA PHE A 48 -7.21 4.02 -5.65
C PHE A 48 -6.00 4.92 -5.96
N LEU A 49 -5.34 4.71 -7.11
CA LEU A 49 -4.25 5.53 -7.65
C LEU A 49 -4.78 6.48 -8.73
#